data_AF-A0A3D3QZH1-F1
#
_entry.id   AF-A0A3D3QZH1-F1
#
_cell.length_a   1.000
_cell.length_b   1.000
_cell.length_c   1.000
_cell.angle_alpha   90.00
_cell.angle_beta   90.00
_cell.angle_gamma   90.00
#
_symmetry.space_group_name_H-M   'P 1'
#
loop_
_entity.id
_entity.type
_entity.pdbx_description
1 polymer ?
#
loop_
_entity_poly.entity_id
_entity_poly.type
_entity_poly.pdbx_seq_one_letter_code
_entity_poly.pdbx_strand_id
1 'polypeptide(L)'
;MSFEWLTDWLPFTFYYLMVLLLFLANLTSWVSILFLVPGNWIMVFLSALFYLFMPGRDEHGISLTVLVIAILLAGLGEVIEALGSSAGAAKKGASRRAMILALLGTFIASVIGATLATPLLPPLGTVFGAIFGGALGAFAGAYLGEVWKGNQEVNRIHISTAAFVGRLLGVVGKLAIGVIILVMITIDSLF
;
A
#
# COMPACT_ATOMS: atom_id res chain seq x y z
N MET A 1 40.43 -31.00 9.26
CA MET A 1 39.28 -30.70 8.38
C MET A 1 39.36 -29.22 8.05
N SER A 2 39.65 -28.86 6.81
CA SER A 2 39.61 -27.47 6.35
C SER A 2 38.17 -26.96 6.37
N PHE A 3 37.97 -25.70 6.73
CA PHE A 3 36.66 -25.04 6.77
C PHE A 3 36.21 -24.51 5.39
N GLU A 4 36.73 -25.07 4.29
CA GLU A 4 36.42 -24.64 2.92
C GLU A 4 34.94 -24.79 2.57
N TRP A 5 34.26 -25.76 3.18
CA TRP A 5 32.80 -25.88 3.08
C TRP A 5 32.07 -24.69 3.71
N LEU A 6 32.62 -23.97 4.69
CA LEU A 6 31.96 -22.76 5.21
C LEU A 6 32.08 -21.61 4.21
N THR A 7 33.22 -21.46 3.55
CA THR A 7 33.45 -20.37 2.59
C THR A 7 32.58 -20.48 1.33
N ASP A 8 32.20 -21.70 0.96
CA ASP A 8 31.33 -21.93 -0.21
C ASP A 8 29.84 -21.78 0.15
N TRP A 9 29.43 -22.16 1.35
CA TRP A 9 28.02 -22.15 1.76
C TRP A 9 27.56 -20.80 2.35
N LEU A 10 28.44 -20.03 3.00
CA LEU A 10 28.08 -18.75 3.60
C LEU A 10 27.49 -17.75 2.58
N PRO A 11 28.10 -17.53 1.40
CA PRO A 11 27.60 -16.55 0.44
C PRO A 11 26.24 -16.93 -0.13
N PHE A 12 26.04 -18.22 -0.44
CA PHE A 12 24.78 -18.76 -0.95
C PHE A 12 23.66 -18.62 0.09
N THR A 13 23.89 -19.11 1.30
CA THR A 13 22.88 -19.02 2.39
C THR A 13 22.57 -17.59 2.78
N PHE A 14 23.57 -16.71 2.78
CA PHE A 14 23.38 -15.29 3.06
C PHE A 14 22.50 -14.62 2.00
N TYR A 15 22.68 -14.91 0.71
CA TYR A 15 21.84 -14.33 -0.34
C TYR A 15 20.36 -14.68 -0.16
N TYR A 16 20.01 -15.96 0.00
CA TYR A 16 18.60 -16.37 0.21
C TYR A 16 18.01 -15.83 1.50
N LEU A 17 18.82 -15.68 2.55
CA LEU A 17 18.37 -14.99 3.77
C LEU A 17 18.00 -13.54 3.45
N MET A 18 18.80 -12.82 2.65
CA MET A 18 18.49 -11.44 2.25
C MET A 18 17.26 -11.37 1.35
N VAL A 19 17.06 -12.32 0.43
CA VAL A 19 15.84 -12.43 -0.39
C VAL A 19 14.61 -12.63 0.48
N LEU A 20 14.69 -13.51 1.48
CA LEU A 20 13.61 -13.73 2.44
C LEU A 20 13.29 -12.46 3.23
N LEU A 21 14.30 -11.74 3.72
CA LEU A 21 14.11 -10.47 4.43
C LEU A 21 13.50 -9.40 3.52
N LEU A 22 13.94 -9.32 2.26
CA LEU A 22 13.36 -8.41 1.26
C LEU A 22 11.88 -8.73 1.05
N PHE A 23 11.53 -10.01 0.85
CA PHE A 23 10.14 -10.44 0.69
C PHE A 23 9.28 -10.03 1.90
N LEU A 24 9.75 -10.28 3.13
CA LEU A 24 9.03 -9.91 4.35
C LEU A 24 8.86 -8.39 4.46
N ALA A 25 9.92 -7.62 4.17
CA ALA A 25 9.86 -6.16 4.19
C ALA A 25 8.90 -5.60 3.12
N ASN A 26 8.90 -6.18 1.92
CA ASN A 26 7.99 -5.80 0.85
C ASN A 26 6.54 -6.21 1.17
N LEU A 27 6.32 -7.37 1.79
CA LEU A 27 5.01 -7.79 2.26
C LEU A 27 4.47 -6.84 3.34
N THR A 28 5.30 -6.43 4.30
CA THR A 28 4.93 -5.39 5.29
C THR A 28 4.63 -4.06 4.60
N SER A 29 5.42 -3.67 3.61
CA SER A 29 5.18 -2.45 2.81
C SER A 29 3.85 -2.52 2.08
N TRP A 30 3.49 -3.68 1.51
CA TRP A 30 2.21 -3.91 0.87
C TRP A 30 1.04 -3.80 1.86
N VAL A 31 1.14 -4.42 3.05
CA VAL A 31 0.12 -4.30 4.10
C VAL A 31 -0.04 -2.85 4.57
N SER A 32 1.05 -2.08 4.62
CA SER A 32 1.03 -0.68 5.08
C SER A 32 0.14 0.24 4.23
N ILE A 33 -0.16 -0.13 2.97
CA ILE A 33 -1.05 0.60 2.05
C ILE A 33 -2.44 0.82 2.68
N LEU A 34 -2.91 -0.13 3.47
CA LEU A 34 -4.18 -0.05 4.20
C LEU A 34 -4.26 1.20 5.09
N PHE A 35 -3.11 1.68 5.59
CA PHE A 35 -2.99 2.78 6.53
C PHE A 35 -2.49 4.08 5.89
N LEU A 36 -2.75 4.29 4.58
CA LEU A 36 -2.36 5.48 3.80
C LEU A 36 -0.85 5.65 3.58
N VAL A 37 -0.06 4.60 3.82
CA VAL A 37 1.38 4.60 3.55
C VAL A 37 1.61 4.34 2.05
N PRO A 38 2.58 5.01 1.39
CA PRO A 38 2.93 4.76 -0.01
C PRO A 38 3.71 3.43 -0.18
N GLY A 39 3.10 2.32 0.21
CA GLY A 39 3.76 1.00 0.29
C GLY A 39 4.39 0.52 -1.01
N ASN A 40 3.78 0.81 -2.16
CA ASN A 40 4.36 0.46 -3.47
C ASN A 40 5.71 1.15 -3.72
N TRP A 41 5.85 2.41 -3.31
CA TRP A 41 7.13 3.13 -3.41
C TRP A 41 8.17 2.61 -2.43
N ILE A 42 7.75 2.21 -1.23
CA ILE A 42 8.66 1.56 -0.27
C ILE A 42 9.18 0.24 -0.86
N MET A 43 8.31 -0.57 -1.48
CA MET A 43 8.74 -1.80 -2.16
C MET A 43 9.77 -1.53 -3.25
N VAL A 44 9.52 -0.54 -4.11
CA VAL A 44 10.46 -0.12 -5.15
C VAL A 44 11.79 0.32 -4.54
N PHE A 45 11.75 1.14 -3.50
CA PHE A 45 12.96 1.66 -2.84
C PHE A 45 13.80 0.53 -2.22
N LEU A 46 13.18 -0.36 -1.44
CA LEU A 46 13.87 -1.50 -0.83
C LEU A 46 14.48 -2.43 -1.89
N SER A 47 13.77 -2.64 -2.99
CA SER A 47 14.22 -3.50 -4.09
C SER A 47 15.35 -2.85 -4.89
N ALA A 48 15.35 -1.52 -5.03
CA ALA A 48 16.47 -0.79 -5.60
C ALA A 48 17.72 -0.85 -4.70
N LEU A 49 17.56 -0.75 -3.36
CA LEU A 49 18.67 -0.98 -2.43
C LEU A 49 19.20 -2.41 -2.56
N PHE A 50 18.30 -3.40 -2.65
CA PHE A 50 18.69 -4.79 -2.85
C PHE A 50 19.51 -4.96 -4.14
N TYR A 51 19.04 -4.40 -5.26
CA TYR A 51 19.77 -4.39 -6.53
C TYR A 51 21.18 -3.81 -6.42
N LEU A 52 21.36 -2.72 -5.66
CA LEU A 52 22.65 -2.05 -5.50
C LEU A 52 23.63 -2.84 -4.61
N PHE A 53 23.12 -3.45 -3.53
CA PHE A 53 23.97 -4.10 -2.52
C PHE A 53 24.09 -5.62 -2.68
N MET A 54 23.19 -6.24 -3.46
CA MET A 54 23.22 -7.66 -3.82
C MET A 54 23.27 -7.80 -5.34
N PRO A 55 24.39 -7.38 -5.99
CA PRO A 55 24.55 -7.55 -7.42
C PRO A 55 24.47 -9.04 -7.76
N GLY A 56 23.60 -9.39 -8.71
CA GLY A 56 23.33 -10.77 -9.05
C GLY A 56 24.60 -11.53 -9.44
N ARG A 57 24.80 -12.69 -8.83
CA ARG A 57 25.84 -13.64 -9.21
C ARG A 57 25.15 -14.87 -9.78
N ASP A 58 25.67 -15.36 -10.90
CA ASP A 58 25.35 -16.66 -11.47
C ASP A 58 23.82 -16.95 -11.56
N GLU A 59 23.11 -16.10 -12.31
CA GLU A 59 21.68 -16.25 -12.68
C GLU A 59 20.64 -15.84 -11.62
N HIS A 60 21.01 -15.21 -10.50
CA HIS A 60 20.04 -14.75 -9.50
C HIS A 60 20.18 -13.26 -9.21
N GLY A 61 19.06 -12.51 -9.16
CA GLY A 61 19.06 -11.12 -8.70
C GLY A 61 18.10 -10.22 -9.45
N ILE A 62 17.70 -9.13 -8.80
CA ILE A 62 16.70 -8.22 -9.36
C ILE A 62 17.23 -7.57 -10.64
N SER A 63 16.51 -7.70 -11.74
CA SER A 63 16.79 -7.06 -13.00
C SER A 63 16.39 -5.58 -13.00
N LEU A 64 17.15 -4.77 -13.73
CA LEU A 64 16.80 -3.36 -13.96
C LEU A 64 15.43 -3.22 -14.64
N THR A 65 15.07 -4.17 -15.52
CA THR A 65 13.77 -4.21 -16.21
C THR A 65 12.62 -4.32 -15.21
N VAL A 66 12.69 -5.26 -14.25
CA VAL A 66 11.66 -5.41 -13.22
C VAL A 66 11.59 -4.18 -12.32
N LEU A 67 12.72 -3.55 -11.97
CA LEU A 67 12.71 -2.29 -11.21
C LEU A 67 12.00 -1.16 -11.97
N VAL A 68 12.28 -0.98 -13.26
CA VAL A 68 11.62 0.04 -14.08
C VAL A 68 10.12 -0.23 -14.18
N ILE A 69 9.70 -1.48 -14.40
CA ILE A 69 8.28 -1.84 -14.42
C ILE A 69 7.64 -1.58 -13.05
N ALA A 70 8.31 -1.94 -11.96
CA ALA A 70 7.82 -1.69 -10.60
C ALA A 70 7.63 -0.19 -10.31
N ILE A 71 8.55 0.68 -10.77
CA ILE A 71 8.40 2.14 -10.68
C ILE A 71 7.14 2.62 -11.42
N LEU A 72 6.94 2.16 -12.65
CA LEU A 72 5.78 2.55 -13.46
C LEU A 72 4.47 2.08 -12.82
N LEU A 73 4.44 0.84 -12.32
CA LEU A 73 3.30 0.28 -11.61
C LEU A 73 3.04 1.02 -10.28
N ALA A 74 4.07 1.34 -9.51
CA ALA A 74 3.92 2.10 -8.27
C ALA A 74 3.30 3.48 -8.54
N GLY A 75 3.78 4.18 -9.58
CA GLY A 75 3.19 5.42 -10.05
C GLY A 75 1.73 5.26 -10.48
N LEU A 76 1.40 4.22 -11.25
CA LEU A 76 0.02 3.92 -11.63
C LEU A 76 -0.88 3.67 -10.42
N GLY A 77 -0.40 2.95 -9.41
CA GLY A 77 -1.12 2.70 -8.16
C GLY A 77 -1.45 3.98 -7.40
N GLU A 78 -0.52 4.93 -7.32
CA GLU A 78 -0.80 6.25 -6.73
C GLU A 78 -1.83 7.04 -7.52
N VAL A 79 -1.77 6.99 -8.86
CA VAL A 79 -2.75 7.65 -9.72
C VAL A 79 -4.14 7.05 -9.50
N ILE A 80 -4.27 5.72 -9.44
CA ILE A 80 -5.55 5.05 -9.17
C ILE A 80 -6.11 5.45 -7.80
N GLU A 81 -5.28 5.47 -6.75
CA GLU A 81 -5.74 5.85 -5.41
C GLU A 81 -6.15 7.32 -5.33
N ALA A 82 -5.40 8.22 -5.97
CA ALA A 82 -5.71 9.65 -6.03
C ALA A 82 -7.00 9.91 -6.82
N LEU A 83 -7.19 9.25 -7.96
CA LEU A 83 -8.40 9.38 -8.77
C LEU A 83 -9.64 8.81 -8.06
N GLY A 84 -9.47 7.71 -7.32
CA GLY A 84 -10.52 7.15 -6.49
C GLY A 84 -10.89 8.10 -5.34
N SER A 85 -9.92 8.41 -4.47
CA SER A 85 -10.19 8.99 -3.15
C SER A 85 -10.51 10.49 -3.17
N SER A 86 -9.71 11.29 -3.88
CA SER A 86 -9.80 12.76 -3.83
C SER A 86 -10.48 13.35 -5.06
N ALA A 87 -10.24 12.81 -6.26
CA ALA A 87 -10.84 13.35 -7.48
C ALA A 87 -12.36 13.15 -7.55
N GLY A 88 -12.88 12.01 -7.06
CA GLY A 88 -14.31 11.73 -7.01
C GLY A 88 -15.11 12.69 -6.11
N ALA A 89 -14.57 13.01 -4.93
CA ALA A 89 -15.17 13.96 -4.00
C ALA A 89 -14.98 15.42 -4.47
N ALA A 90 -13.78 15.77 -4.98
CA ALA A 90 -13.49 17.11 -5.48
C ALA A 90 -14.38 17.51 -6.66
N LYS A 91 -14.63 16.58 -7.61
CA LYS A 91 -15.58 16.80 -8.73
C LYS A 91 -17.00 17.12 -8.27
N LYS A 92 -17.38 16.69 -7.06
CA LYS A 92 -18.69 16.94 -6.45
C LYS A 92 -18.71 18.19 -5.55
N GLY A 93 -17.68 19.03 -5.62
CA GLY A 93 -17.59 20.28 -4.86
C GLY A 93 -17.15 20.10 -3.40
N ALA A 94 -16.50 18.99 -3.07
CA ALA A 94 -15.97 18.77 -1.72
C ALA A 94 -15.03 19.90 -1.29
N SER A 95 -15.23 20.37 -0.07
CA SER A 95 -14.37 21.38 0.55
C SER A 95 -13.01 20.82 0.93
N ARG A 96 -12.03 21.71 1.07
CA ARG A 96 -10.72 21.36 1.62
C ARG A 96 -10.82 20.73 3.02
N ARG A 97 -11.76 21.21 3.85
CA ARG A 97 -12.01 20.66 5.19
C ARG A 97 -12.53 19.22 5.13
N ALA A 98 -13.47 18.94 4.22
CA ALA A 98 -13.96 17.58 3.98
C ALA A 98 -12.86 16.64 3.49
N MET A 99 -11.98 17.08 2.58
CA MET A 99 -10.86 16.25 2.12
C MET A 99 -9.88 15.93 3.26
N ILE A 100 -9.49 16.92 4.06
CA ILE A 100 -8.55 16.71 5.19
C ILE A 100 -9.18 15.77 6.24
N LEU A 101 -10.43 16.02 6.63
CA LEU A 101 -11.09 15.19 7.62
C LEU A 101 -11.39 13.78 7.09
N ALA A 102 -11.64 13.61 5.79
CA ALA A 102 -11.77 12.28 5.19
C ALA A 102 -10.46 11.49 5.29
N LEU A 103 -9.30 12.11 5.06
CA LEU A 103 -7.99 11.46 5.21
C LEU A 103 -7.73 11.07 6.67
N LEU A 104 -7.97 11.98 7.61
CA LEU A 104 -7.80 11.71 9.04
C LEU A 104 -8.76 10.62 9.53
N GLY A 105 -10.03 10.72 9.13
CA GLY A 105 -11.05 9.72 9.44
C GLY A 105 -10.68 8.36 8.87
N THR A 106 -10.18 8.32 7.62
CA THR A 106 -9.68 7.10 6.99
C THR A 106 -8.58 6.47 7.83
N PHE A 107 -7.54 7.22 8.20
CA PHE A 107 -6.43 6.69 8.99
C PHE A 107 -6.91 6.08 10.31
N ILE A 108 -7.63 6.88 11.10
CA ILE A 108 -8.09 6.50 12.44
C ILE A 108 -9.02 5.29 12.36
N ALA A 109 -10.01 5.32 11.46
CA ALA A 109 -10.98 4.25 11.34
C ALA A 109 -10.39 2.99 10.68
N SER A 110 -9.36 3.10 9.84
CA SER A 110 -8.63 1.92 9.33
C SER A 110 -7.91 1.20 10.47
N VAL A 111 -7.24 1.95 11.35
CA VAL A 111 -6.54 1.37 12.51
C VAL A 111 -7.53 0.74 13.48
N ILE A 112 -8.61 1.45 13.82
CA ILE A 112 -9.66 0.93 14.72
C ILE A 112 -10.31 -0.30 14.09
N GLY A 113 -10.72 -0.21 12.83
CA GLY A 113 -11.37 -1.31 12.11
C GLY A 113 -10.48 -2.55 12.03
N ALA A 114 -9.21 -2.38 11.68
CA ALA A 114 -8.22 -3.47 11.69
C ALA A 114 -8.11 -4.10 13.09
N THR A 115 -7.96 -3.28 14.13
CA THR A 115 -7.78 -3.75 15.51
C THR A 115 -8.99 -4.53 16.02
N LEU A 116 -10.21 -4.04 15.74
CA LEU A 116 -11.44 -4.69 16.18
C LEU A 116 -11.74 -5.97 15.40
N ALA A 117 -11.43 -6.01 14.11
CA ALA A 117 -11.71 -7.16 13.25
C ALA A 117 -10.61 -8.24 13.31
N THR A 118 -9.38 -7.90 13.73
CA THR A 118 -8.26 -8.86 13.81
C THR A 118 -8.59 -10.07 14.69
N PRO A 119 -9.09 -9.93 15.94
CA PRO A 119 -9.39 -11.09 16.79
C PRO A 119 -10.45 -12.04 16.23
N LEU A 120 -11.31 -11.56 15.32
CA LEU A 120 -12.39 -12.35 14.75
C LEU A 120 -11.89 -13.32 13.66
N LEU A 121 -10.94 -12.89 12.81
CA LEU A 121 -10.45 -13.70 11.69
C LEU A 121 -9.04 -13.30 11.22
N PRO A 122 -7.94 -13.54 11.97
CA PRO A 122 -6.60 -13.22 11.48
C PRO A 122 -6.19 -14.05 10.25
N PRO A 123 -5.48 -13.50 9.24
CA PRO A 123 -5.14 -12.08 9.02
C PRO A 123 -6.21 -11.31 8.22
N LEU A 124 -7.24 -12.00 7.70
CA LEU A 124 -8.26 -11.41 6.82
C LEU A 124 -9.06 -10.28 7.51
N GLY A 125 -9.35 -10.44 8.80
CA GLY A 125 -10.02 -9.47 9.65
C GLY A 125 -9.25 -8.15 9.71
N THR A 126 -7.92 -8.17 9.80
CA THR A 126 -7.09 -6.96 9.74
C THR A 126 -7.28 -6.23 8.40
N VAL A 127 -7.25 -6.96 7.28
CA VAL A 127 -7.37 -6.41 5.93
C VAL A 127 -8.76 -5.83 5.70
N PHE A 128 -9.82 -6.62 5.93
CA PHE A 128 -11.20 -6.17 5.75
C PHE A 128 -11.54 -5.05 6.72
N GLY A 129 -11.14 -5.18 7.98
CA GLY A 129 -11.34 -4.15 9.00
C GLY A 129 -10.69 -2.81 8.62
N ALA A 130 -9.46 -2.84 8.09
CA ALA A 130 -8.80 -1.63 7.63
C ALA A 130 -9.49 -1.01 6.41
N ILE A 131 -9.85 -1.82 5.40
CA ILE A 131 -10.50 -1.33 4.17
C ILE A 131 -11.87 -0.70 4.48
N PHE A 132 -12.74 -1.43 5.18
CA PHE A 132 -14.09 -0.94 5.50
C PHE A 132 -14.05 0.16 6.55
N GLY A 133 -13.22 0.02 7.59
CA GLY A 133 -13.00 1.07 8.58
C GLY A 133 -12.52 2.36 7.92
N GLY A 134 -11.52 2.29 7.05
CA GLY A 134 -11.01 3.42 6.30
C GLY A 134 -12.07 4.08 5.41
N ALA A 135 -12.87 3.29 4.70
CA ALA A 135 -13.96 3.83 3.87
C ALA A 135 -15.03 4.55 4.70
N LEU A 136 -15.46 3.96 5.82
CA LEU A 136 -16.39 4.59 6.76
C LEU A 136 -15.81 5.86 7.39
N GLY A 137 -14.52 5.84 7.73
CA GLY A 137 -13.78 7.01 8.18
C GLY A 137 -13.72 8.12 7.14
N ALA A 138 -13.50 7.78 5.87
CA ALA A 138 -13.56 8.73 4.76
C ALA A 138 -14.95 9.38 4.64
N PHE A 139 -16.01 8.57 4.72
CA PHE A 139 -17.39 9.05 4.70
C PHE A 139 -17.67 10.04 5.83
N ALA A 140 -17.41 9.61 7.08
CA ALA A 140 -17.68 10.39 8.27
C ALA A 140 -16.85 11.68 8.31
N GLY A 141 -15.56 11.59 7.97
CA GLY A 141 -14.67 12.73 7.88
C GLY A 141 -15.12 13.75 6.83
N ALA A 142 -15.46 13.29 5.62
CA ALA A 142 -16.01 14.17 4.58
C ALA A 142 -17.33 14.83 5.02
N TYR A 143 -18.22 14.08 5.68
CA TYR A 143 -19.50 14.59 6.16
C TYR A 143 -19.30 15.70 7.20
N LEU A 144 -18.47 15.43 8.21
CA LEU A 144 -18.14 16.38 9.26
C LEU A 144 -17.45 17.64 8.70
N GLY A 145 -16.59 17.48 7.69
CA GLY A 145 -15.95 18.63 7.05
C GLY A 145 -16.90 19.52 6.27
N GLU A 146 -17.90 18.96 5.59
CA GLU A 146 -18.95 19.75 4.96
C GLU A 146 -19.89 20.40 5.97
N VAL A 147 -20.23 19.70 7.07
CA VAL A 147 -20.98 20.28 8.19
C VAL A 147 -20.22 21.47 8.78
N TRP A 148 -18.91 21.33 9.00
CA TRP A 148 -18.06 22.41 9.51
C TRP A 148 -17.91 23.58 8.53
N LYS A 149 -17.87 23.33 7.22
CA LYS A 149 -17.91 24.42 6.24
C LYS A 149 -19.25 25.16 6.26
N GLY A 150 -20.34 24.48 6.62
CA GLY A 150 -21.67 25.09 6.75
C GLY A 150 -22.35 25.42 5.43
N ASN A 151 -21.79 25.02 4.28
CA ASN A 151 -22.41 25.27 2.99
C ASN A 151 -23.70 24.43 2.85
N GLN A 152 -24.82 25.08 2.53
CA GLN A 152 -26.11 24.42 2.33
C GLN A 152 -26.40 24.07 0.86
N GLU A 153 -25.64 24.65 -0.07
CA GLU A 153 -25.84 24.42 -1.52
C GLU A 153 -25.34 23.04 -1.98
N VAL A 154 -24.51 22.38 -1.17
CA VAL A 154 -23.89 21.09 -1.53
C VAL A 154 -24.58 19.93 -0.81
N ASN A 155 -24.84 18.86 -1.57
CA ASN A 155 -25.33 17.61 -1.00
C ASN A 155 -24.19 16.87 -0.29
N ARG A 156 -24.09 17.06 1.03
CA ARG A 156 -23.03 16.49 1.88
C ARG A 156 -22.99 14.97 1.81
N ILE A 157 -24.15 14.31 1.79
CA ILE A 157 -24.25 12.85 1.68
C ILE A 157 -23.61 12.40 0.37
N HIS A 158 -23.90 13.08 -0.74
CA HIS A 158 -23.35 12.72 -2.04
C HIS A 158 -21.81 12.89 -2.12
N ILE A 159 -21.26 13.89 -1.44
CA ILE A 159 -19.81 14.10 -1.27
C ILE A 159 -19.21 12.98 -0.43
N SER A 160 -19.81 12.67 0.72
CA SER A 160 -19.34 11.62 1.63
C SER A 160 -19.40 10.23 1.01
N THR A 161 -20.46 9.89 0.28
CA THR A 161 -20.56 8.62 -0.47
C THR A 161 -19.49 8.53 -1.54
N ALA A 162 -19.14 9.65 -2.20
CA ALA A 162 -18.05 9.65 -3.16
C ALA A 162 -16.69 9.42 -2.50
N ALA A 163 -16.44 10.02 -1.34
CA ALA A 163 -15.23 9.77 -0.56
C ALA A 163 -15.14 8.29 -0.11
N PHE A 164 -16.26 7.70 0.31
CA PHE A 164 -16.36 6.28 0.68
C PHE A 164 -16.01 5.35 -0.48
N VAL A 165 -16.73 5.48 -1.61
CA VAL A 165 -16.53 4.62 -2.79
C VAL A 165 -15.15 4.85 -3.37
N GLY A 166 -14.72 6.11 -3.41
CA GLY A 166 -13.40 6.51 -3.83
C GLY A 166 -12.28 5.85 -3.04
N ARG A 167 -12.40 5.83 -1.71
CA ARG A 167 -11.45 5.16 -0.82
C ARG A 167 -11.42 3.65 -1.04
N LEU A 168 -12.58 2.99 -1.15
CA LEU A 168 -12.65 1.55 -1.39
C LEU A 168 -11.97 1.17 -2.70
N LEU A 169 -12.37 1.80 -3.81
CA LEU A 169 -11.84 1.47 -5.14
C LEU A 169 -10.36 1.83 -5.26
N GLY A 170 -9.95 2.97 -4.69
CA GLY A 170 -8.55 3.42 -4.71
C GLY A 170 -7.62 2.44 -3.99
N VAL A 171 -7.98 2.02 -2.76
CA VAL A 171 -7.15 1.07 -1.99
C VAL A 171 -7.12 -0.30 -2.64
N VAL A 172 -8.26 -0.82 -3.08
CA VAL A 172 -8.32 -2.14 -3.74
C VAL A 172 -7.47 -2.15 -5.00
N GLY A 173 -7.57 -1.13 -5.84
CA GLY A 173 -6.75 -1.01 -7.05
C GLY A 173 -5.26 -0.91 -6.73
N LYS A 174 -4.89 -0.10 -5.73
CA LYS A 174 -3.49 0.06 -5.31
C LYS A 174 -2.91 -1.21 -4.70
N LEU A 175 -3.70 -1.95 -3.90
CA LEU A 175 -3.31 -3.26 -3.36
C LEU A 175 -3.11 -4.28 -4.48
N ALA A 176 -4.01 -4.35 -5.47
CA ALA A 176 -3.88 -5.27 -6.60
C ALA A 176 -2.59 -5.03 -7.38
N ILE A 177 -2.26 -3.77 -7.67
CA ILE A 177 -0.98 -3.39 -8.28
C ILE A 177 0.20 -3.76 -7.38
N GLY A 178 0.08 -3.51 -6.07
CA GLY A 178 1.11 -3.87 -5.10
C GLY A 178 1.40 -5.38 -5.06
N VAL A 179 0.39 -6.24 -5.23
CA VAL A 179 0.60 -7.70 -5.34
C VAL A 179 1.41 -8.03 -6.59
N ILE A 180 1.12 -7.39 -7.73
CA ILE A 180 1.88 -7.60 -8.96
C ILE A 180 3.35 -7.23 -8.75
N ILE A 181 3.61 -6.05 -8.17
CA ILE A 181 4.97 -5.59 -7.84
C ILE A 181 5.68 -6.59 -6.92
N LEU A 182 5.02 -7.00 -5.83
CA LEU A 182 5.57 -7.93 -4.85
C LEU A 182 5.96 -9.26 -5.50
N VAL A 183 5.05 -9.88 -6.26
CA VAL A 183 5.27 -11.16 -6.91
C VAL A 183 6.40 -11.07 -7.95
N MET A 184 6.40 -10.02 -8.79
CA MET A 184 7.44 -9.83 -9.79
C MET A 184 8.82 -9.73 -9.15
N ILE A 185 8.98 -8.89 -8.12
CA ILE A 185 10.25 -8.68 -7.42
C ILE A 185 10.70 -9.96 -6.70
N THR A 186 9.77 -10.70 -6.08
CA THR A 186 10.11 -11.95 -5.40
C THR A 186 10.56 -13.03 -6.37
N ILE A 187 9.91 -13.16 -7.53
CA ILE A 187 10.33 -14.12 -8.56
C ILE A 187 11.71 -13.75 -9.10
N ASP A 188 11.91 -12.49 -9.48
CA ASP A 188 13.15 -11.98 -10.07
C ASP A 188 14.32 -11.90 -9.07
N SER A 189 14.07 -12.01 -7.76
CA SER A 189 15.14 -12.13 -6.76
C SER A 189 15.54 -13.58 -6.48
N LEU A 190 14.71 -14.56 -6.85
CA LEU A 190 14.96 -15.99 -6.65
C LEU A 190 15.56 -16.67 -7.89
N PHE A 191 15.26 -16.17 -9.07
CA PHE A 191 15.67 -16.67 -10.39
C PHE A 191 16.29 -15.53 -11.20
#